data_AF-B7LBV0-F1
#
_entry.id   AF-B7LBV0-F1
#
_cell.length_a   1.000
_cell.length_b   1.000
_cell.length_c   1.000
_cell.angle_alpha   90.00
_cell.angle_beta   90.00
_cell.angle_gamma   90.00
#
_symmetry.space_group_name_H-M   'P 1'
#
loop_
_entity.id
_entity.type
_entity.pdbx_description
1 polymer ?
#
loop_
_entity_poly.entity_id
_entity_poly.type
_entity_poly.pdbx_seq_one_letter_code
_entity_poly.pdbx_strand_id
1 'polypeptide(L)'
;MIMRIIIDIIVIILLCGSCLTMTLPSEKPATDVAAQCFLNALIRETTDWKLTEYPPDELIIPLDEQKSLHFRVAYFSPTQHHRFAFPARLVTASGSYPVDFTTLSRLIIDKLRHQLFLPVPLCETFHQRVLESHAHTQQTIDARHDWTALREKALNFGEAEQALLTGHAFHPAPKSHEPFNRREAERYLPDMAPHFPLRWFSVDKTQIAGESLHLNLQQRLTRFAAENAPQLLNELSDNQWLFPLHPWQGEYLLQQGWCQALVAKGLIKDLGEAGTSWLPTTSSRSLYCATSRDMIKFSLSVRLTNSIRTLSVKEVKRGMRLARLAQTDGWQMLQVRFPTFRVMQEDGWAGLLDLNGNIMQESLFALRENLLVDQPKSQTNVLVSLTQAAPDGGDSLLVSAVKRLSDRLGITVQQAAHAWVDAYCQQVLKPLFTAEADYGLVLLAHQQNILVQMLGDLPVGFIYRDCQGSAFMPHATDWLDSIGEAQAENIFTHEQLLRYFPYYLLVNSTFAVTAALGAAGLDSESNLMARVRASLAEVRDQVTHKTCLNYVLESPYWNVKGNFFCYLNDHNENTIVDPSVIYFDFANPLQAQEV
;
A
#
# COMPACT_ATOMS: atom_id res chain seq x y z
N MET A 1 62.14 -11.63 10.06
CA MET A 1 61.86 -10.60 11.06
C MET A 1 60.67 -9.80 10.55
N ILE A 2 59.46 -10.12 11.02
CA ILE A 2 58.21 -9.48 10.54
C ILE A 2 58.06 -8.18 11.31
N MET A 3 58.22 -7.05 10.62
CA MET A 3 58.02 -5.72 11.18
C MET A 3 56.53 -5.37 11.07
N ARG A 4 55.79 -5.41 12.17
CA ARG A 4 54.41 -4.91 12.25
C ARG A 4 54.46 -3.39 12.46
N ILE A 5 54.04 -2.62 11.47
CA ILE A 5 53.69 -1.21 11.63
C ILE A 5 52.17 -1.15 11.53
N ILE A 6 51.50 -0.69 12.59
CA ILE A 6 50.06 -0.40 12.58
C ILE A 6 49.93 1.10 12.28
N ILE A 7 49.37 1.42 11.12
CA ILE A 7 48.77 2.72 10.82
C ILE A 7 47.31 2.42 10.55
N ASP A 8 46.42 3.14 11.22
CA ASP A 8 44.98 2.93 11.18
C ASP A 8 44.47 2.77 9.73
N ILE A 9 43.68 1.70 9.53
CA ILE A 9 42.85 1.33 8.37
C ILE A 9 43.46 0.41 7.29
N ILE A 10 44.76 0.06 7.27
CA ILE A 10 45.26 -0.91 6.27
C ILE A 10 46.30 -1.90 6.84
N VAL A 11 45.97 -3.20 6.85
CA VAL A 11 46.94 -4.28 7.06
C VAL A 11 47.52 -4.70 5.70
N ILE A 12 48.74 -4.25 5.39
CA ILE A 12 49.48 -4.71 4.20
C ILE A 12 50.30 -5.95 4.59
N ILE A 13 49.94 -7.12 4.06
CA ILE A 13 50.77 -8.33 4.14
C ILE A 13 51.56 -8.44 2.82
N LEU A 14 52.85 -8.12 2.85
CA LEU A 14 53.77 -8.35 1.74
C LEU A 14 54.24 -9.81 1.74
N LEU A 15 53.59 -10.64 0.92
CA LEU A 15 54.13 -11.92 0.46
C LEU A 15 54.49 -11.77 -1.03
N CYS A 16 55.68 -12.26 -1.41
CA CYS A 16 56.23 -12.16 -2.76
C CYS A 16 55.18 -12.41 -3.86
N GLY A 17 54.87 -11.35 -4.62
CA GLY A 17 54.31 -11.47 -5.98
C GLY A 17 52.85 -11.11 -6.21
N SER A 18 52.02 -10.93 -5.17
CA SER A 18 50.57 -10.64 -5.38
C SER A 18 50.02 -9.70 -4.30
N CYS A 19 49.57 -8.50 -4.70
CA CYS A 19 48.88 -7.57 -3.80
C CYS A 19 47.40 -7.97 -3.69
N LEU A 20 47.03 -8.64 -2.59
CA LEU A 20 45.64 -8.91 -2.23
C LEU A 20 45.15 -7.78 -1.33
N THR A 21 44.38 -6.85 -1.87
CA THR A 21 43.61 -5.87 -1.10
C THR A 21 42.39 -6.58 -0.51
N MET A 22 42.50 -7.04 0.74
CA MET A 22 41.32 -7.42 1.53
C MET A 22 40.72 -6.16 2.16
N THR A 23 39.67 -5.64 1.54
CA THR A 23 38.74 -4.73 2.23
C THR A 23 37.99 -5.55 3.29
N LEU A 24 38.30 -5.31 4.57
CA LEU A 24 37.44 -5.75 5.66
C LEU A 24 36.06 -5.09 5.46
N PRO A 25 34.94 -5.85 5.51
CA PRO A 25 33.62 -5.25 5.41
C PRO A 25 33.47 -4.23 6.55
N SER A 26 33.10 -2.99 6.22
CA SER A 26 32.79 -1.99 7.24
C SER A 26 31.66 -2.54 8.11
N GLU A 27 31.83 -2.55 9.43
CA GLU A 27 30.85 -2.97 10.44
C GLU A 27 29.63 -2.03 10.52
N LYS A 28 28.96 -1.76 9.40
CA LYS A 28 27.57 -1.31 9.45
C LYS A 28 26.71 -2.55 9.67
N PRO A 29 25.81 -2.57 10.68
CA PRO A 29 24.82 -3.63 10.79
C PRO A 29 24.06 -3.74 9.46
N ALA A 30 23.90 -4.96 8.95
CA ALA A 30 23.18 -5.18 7.70
C ALA A 30 21.69 -4.84 7.90
N THR A 31 21.12 -4.02 7.00
CA THR A 31 19.69 -3.74 6.94
C THR A 31 19.00 -4.78 6.08
N ASP A 32 17.94 -5.40 6.61
CA ASP A 32 17.07 -6.29 5.84
C ASP A 32 15.61 -5.85 6.04
N VAL A 33 15.17 -4.96 5.16
CA VAL A 33 13.83 -4.37 5.22
C VAL A 33 12.72 -5.38 4.90
N ALA A 34 13.03 -6.47 4.19
CA ALA A 34 12.07 -7.53 3.91
C ALA A 34 11.85 -8.41 5.14
N ALA A 35 12.93 -8.84 5.80
CA ALA A 35 12.87 -9.56 7.07
C ALA A 35 12.18 -8.73 8.15
N GLN A 36 12.41 -7.41 8.16
CA GLN A 36 11.75 -6.49 9.07
C GLN A 36 10.22 -6.50 8.92
N CYS A 37 9.68 -6.62 7.70
CA CYS A 37 8.23 -6.71 7.47
C CYS A 37 7.63 -7.97 8.13
N PHE A 38 8.31 -9.11 7.98
CA PHE A 38 7.92 -10.37 8.59
C PHE A 38 7.92 -10.28 10.13
N LEU A 39 9.01 -9.77 10.70
CA LEU A 39 9.16 -9.69 12.16
C LEU A 39 8.22 -8.65 12.77
N ASN A 40 8.07 -7.47 12.17
CA ASN A 40 7.16 -6.43 12.68
C ASN A 40 5.70 -6.88 12.63
N ALA A 41 5.29 -7.60 11.57
CA ALA A 41 3.96 -8.19 11.49
C ALA A 41 3.73 -9.22 12.62
N LEU A 42 4.69 -10.13 12.85
CA LEU A 42 4.62 -11.12 13.93
C LEU A 42 4.56 -10.47 15.32
N ILE A 43 5.47 -9.54 15.60
CA ILE A 43 5.61 -8.90 16.92
C ILE A 43 4.35 -8.11 17.28
N ARG A 44 3.73 -7.45 16.30
CA ARG A 44 2.47 -6.74 16.53
C ARG A 44 1.32 -7.68 16.85
N GLU A 45 1.28 -8.86 16.22
CA GLU A 45 0.19 -9.83 16.36
C GLU A 45 0.42 -10.85 17.49
N THR A 46 1.51 -10.76 18.25
CA THR A 46 1.85 -11.70 19.32
C THR A 46 2.32 -10.99 20.58
N THR A 47 2.18 -11.65 21.72
CA THR A 47 2.70 -11.19 23.02
C THR A 47 3.88 -12.05 23.51
N ASP A 48 4.22 -13.10 22.78
CA ASP A 48 5.27 -14.06 23.12
C ASP A 48 6.66 -13.61 22.62
N TRP A 49 7.09 -12.44 23.13
CA TRP A 49 8.40 -11.85 22.94
C TRP A 49 8.77 -10.99 24.17
N LYS A 50 10.06 -10.69 24.35
CA LYS A 50 10.56 -9.89 25.48
C LYS A 50 11.65 -8.93 25.04
N LEU A 51 11.84 -7.83 25.76
CA LEU A 51 12.99 -6.95 25.62
C LEU A 51 13.99 -7.24 26.75
N THR A 52 15.29 -7.16 26.48
CA THR A 52 16.31 -7.27 27.54
C THR A 52 16.22 -6.08 28.51
N GLU A 53 16.52 -6.34 29.80
CA GLU A 53 16.54 -5.28 30.84
C GLU A 53 17.84 -4.46 30.83
N TYR A 54 18.85 -4.89 30.07
CA TYR A 54 20.17 -4.27 30.00
C TYR A 54 20.60 -4.04 28.54
N PRO A 55 21.37 -2.97 28.28
CA PRO A 55 21.88 -2.67 26.95
C PRO A 55 23.01 -3.62 26.52
N PRO A 56 23.24 -3.81 25.20
CA PRO A 56 22.41 -3.29 24.11
C PRO A 56 21.03 -3.96 24.08
N ASP A 57 19.99 -3.18 23.75
CA ASP A 57 18.62 -3.68 23.72
C ASP A 57 18.47 -4.81 22.70
N GLU A 58 17.99 -5.97 23.15
CA GLU A 58 17.63 -7.09 22.29
C GLU A 58 16.16 -7.45 22.46
N LEU A 59 15.48 -7.67 21.34
CA LEU A 59 14.17 -8.30 21.31
C LEU A 59 14.37 -9.81 21.20
N ILE A 60 13.74 -10.55 22.09
CA ILE A 60 13.85 -11.99 22.24
C ILE A 60 12.53 -12.63 21.85
N ILE A 61 12.58 -13.58 20.90
CA ILE A 61 11.46 -14.46 20.55
C ILE A 61 11.82 -15.87 21.05
N PRO A 62 11.17 -16.37 22.12
CA PRO A 62 11.35 -17.75 22.57
C PRO A 62 10.93 -18.73 21.47
N LEU A 63 11.65 -19.84 21.29
CA LEU A 63 11.28 -20.94 20.39
C LEU A 63 10.74 -22.14 21.18
N ASP A 64 11.43 -22.48 22.26
CA ASP A 64 11.06 -23.50 23.26
C ASP A 64 11.71 -23.14 24.62
N GLU A 65 11.69 -24.05 25.60
CA GLU A 65 12.28 -23.82 26.94
C GLU A 65 13.80 -23.60 26.93
N GLN A 66 14.51 -24.03 25.88
CA GLN A 66 15.97 -24.04 25.80
C GLN A 66 16.53 -23.18 24.66
N LYS A 67 15.68 -22.66 23.79
CA LYS A 67 16.07 -21.92 22.59
C LYS A 67 15.29 -20.63 22.41
N SER A 68 15.99 -19.58 21.99
CA SER A 68 15.39 -18.29 21.64
C SER A 68 16.13 -17.64 20.46
N LEU A 69 15.41 -16.81 19.70
CA LEU A 69 16.00 -15.90 18.72
C LEU A 69 16.19 -14.53 19.37
N HIS A 70 17.39 -13.98 19.27
CA HIS A 70 17.76 -12.67 19.77
C HIS A 70 18.02 -11.73 18.59
N PHE A 71 17.34 -10.58 18.61
CA PHE A 71 17.44 -9.53 17.61
C PHE A 71 17.94 -8.26 18.27
N ARG A 72 19.13 -7.78 17.88
CA ARG A 72 19.63 -6.49 18.36
C ARG A 72 18.72 -5.38 17.83
N VAL A 73 18.24 -4.51 18.72
CA VAL A 73 17.30 -3.44 18.37
C VAL A 73 18.05 -2.15 18.06
N ALA A 74 18.01 -1.71 16.81
CA ALA A 74 18.57 -0.43 16.38
C ALA A 74 17.55 0.72 16.52
N TYR A 75 16.25 0.40 16.56
CA TYR A 75 15.17 1.32 16.90
C TYR A 75 13.98 0.53 17.43
N PHE A 76 13.55 0.83 18.66
CA PHE A 76 12.34 0.30 19.24
C PHE A 76 11.18 1.27 19.01
N SER A 77 10.07 0.79 18.47
CA SER A 77 8.92 1.62 18.14
C SER A 77 7.70 1.23 18.99
N PRO A 78 7.03 2.18 19.66
CA PRO A 78 5.75 1.91 20.34
C PRO A 78 4.63 1.52 19.37
N THR A 79 4.78 1.79 18.08
CA THR A 79 3.84 1.40 17.02
C THR A 79 4.34 0.20 16.19
N GLN A 80 5.33 -0.53 16.71
CA GLN A 80 5.92 -1.76 16.17
C GLN A 80 6.65 -1.59 14.82
N HIS A 81 6.98 -0.36 14.43
CA HIS A 81 7.91 -0.08 13.32
C HIS A 81 9.37 -0.26 13.78
N HIS A 82 9.70 -1.43 14.33
CA HIS A 82 11.04 -1.70 14.83
C HIS A 82 12.07 -1.70 13.69
N ARG A 83 13.35 -1.49 14.04
CA ARG A 83 14.51 -1.73 13.18
C ARG A 83 15.48 -2.64 13.91
N PHE A 84 15.72 -3.83 13.37
CA PHE A 84 16.69 -4.78 13.88
C PHE A 84 18.03 -4.66 13.15
N ALA A 85 19.10 -4.94 13.87
CA ALA A 85 20.44 -5.12 13.32
C ALA A 85 20.69 -6.62 13.07
N PHE A 86 20.90 -7.00 11.81
CA PHE A 86 21.15 -8.38 11.40
C PHE A 86 22.66 -8.69 11.35
N PRO A 87 23.08 -9.98 11.49
CA PRO A 87 22.23 -11.17 11.61
C PRO A 87 21.57 -11.34 12.99
N ALA A 88 20.44 -12.05 13.02
CA ALA A 88 19.83 -12.50 14.28
C ALA A 88 20.70 -13.60 14.91
N ARG A 89 20.53 -13.85 16.21
CA ARG A 89 21.28 -14.90 16.92
C ARG A 89 20.32 -15.95 17.47
N LEU A 90 20.59 -17.22 17.19
CA LEU A 90 19.97 -18.33 17.91
C LEU A 90 20.76 -18.58 19.18
N VAL A 91 20.09 -18.51 20.33
CA VAL A 91 20.65 -18.78 21.66
C VAL A 91 20.14 -20.13 22.13
N THR A 92 21.04 -20.99 22.57
CA THR A 92 20.76 -22.33 23.11
C THR A 92 21.53 -22.56 24.40
N ALA A 93 21.27 -23.67 25.09
CA ALA A 93 22.04 -24.08 26.26
C ALA A 93 23.55 -24.28 25.99
N SER A 94 23.95 -24.54 24.73
CA SER A 94 25.35 -24.80 24.35
C SER A 94 26.08 -23.58 23.78
N GLY A 95 25.39 -22.45 23.59
CA GLY A 95 25.99 -21.21 23.10
C GLY A 95 25.05 -20.38 22.23
N SER A 96 25.61 -19.38 21.54
CA SER A 96 24.88 -18.51 20.62
C SER A 96 25.60 -18.42 19.28
N TYR A 97 24.85 -18.49 18.18
CA TYR A 97 25.39 -18.40 16.83
C TYR A 97 24.45 -17.60 15.90
N PRO A 98 25.00 -16.91 14.88
CA PRO A 98 24.19 -16.16 13.93
C PRO A 98 23.33 -17.08 13.07
N VAL A 99 22.13 -16.61 12.72
CA VAL A 99 21.21 -17.29 11.80
C VAL A 99 20.74 -16.32 10.71
N ASP A 100 20.58 -16.83 9.50
CA ASP A 100 20.04 -16.08 8.37
C ASP A 100 18.51 -16.01 8.41
N PHE A 101 17.92 -15.22 7.51
CA PHE A 101 16.46 -15.05 7.44
C PHE A 101 15.75 -16.37 7.18
N THR A 102 16.26 -17.19 6.26
CA THR A 102 15.68 -18.51 5.92
C THR A 102 15.58 -19.42 7.14
N THR A 103 16.63 -19.48 7.95
CA THR A 103 16.67 -20.31 9.15
C THR A 103 15.75 -19.75 10.24
N LEU A 104 15.80 -18.44 10.50
CA LEU A 104 14.99 -17.85 11.58
C LEU A 104 13.49 -17.89 11.24
N SER A 105 13.09 -17.67 9.99
CA SER A 105 11.68 -17.73 9.57
C SER A 105 11.15 -19.15 9.71
N ARG A 106 11.95 -20.15 9.31
CA ARG A 106 11.63 -21.57 9.49
C ARG A 106 11.39 -21.92 10.96
N LEU A 107 12.30 -21.52 11.85
CA LEU A 107 12.18 -21.80 13.28
C LEU A 107 10.93 -21.16 13.90
N ILE A 108 10.60 -19.93 13.52
CA ILE A 108 9.37 -19.25 13.95
C ILE A 108 8.14 -20.01 13.44
N ILE A 109 8.13 -20.42 12.17
CA ILE A 109 6.99 -21.15 11.60
C ILE A 109 6.83 -22.53 12.24
N ASP A 110 7.93 -23.23 12.55
CA ASP A 110 7.89 -24.50 13.28
C ASP A 110 7.33 -24.32 14.69
N LYS A 111 7.73 -23.25 15.41
CA LYS A 111 7.11 -22.86 16.69
C LYS A 111 5.60 -22.67 16.55
N LEU A 112 5.16 -21.86 15.58
CA LEU A 112 3.74 -21.58 15.36
C LEU A 112 2.95 -22.84 14.97
N ARG A 113 3.54 -23.72 14.15
CA ARG A 113 2.95 -25.01 13.78
C ARG A 113 2.63 -25.85 15.02
N HIS A 114 3.54 -25.89 15.98
CA HIS A 114 3.33 -26.60 17.24
C HIS A 114 2.32 -25.91 18.16
N GLN A 115 2.39 -24.58 18.29
CA GLN A 115 1.49 -23.82 19.16
C GLN A 115 0.03 -23.83 18.67
N LEU A 116 -0.18 -23.79 17.36
CA LEU A 116 -1.51 -23.66 16.73
C LEU A 116 -1.99 -24.95 16.06
N PHE A 117 -1.24 -26.04 16.17
CA PHE A 117 -1.55 -27.35 15.55
C PHE A 117 -1.80 -27.28 14.03
N LEU A 118 -0.99 -26.47 13.32
CA LEU A 118 -1.20 -26.20 11.90
C LEU A 118 -0.76 -27.37 11.00
N PRO A 119 -1.44 -27.60 9.86
CA PRO A 119 -1.00 -28.57 8.86
C PRO A 119 0.37 -28.23 8.27
N VAL A 120 1.23 -29.23 8.08
CA VAL A 120 2.56 -29.05 7.46
C VAL A 120 2.47 -28.39 6.08
N PRO A 121 1.58 -28.80 5.15
CA PRO A 121 1.51 -28.18 3.81
C PRO A 121 1.18 -26.68 3.84
N LEU A 122 0.35 -26.25 4.80
CA LEU A 122 0.01 -24.84 5.00
C LEU A 122 1.25 -24.05 5.43
N CYS A 123 2.01 -24.57 6.40
CA CYS A 123 3.23 -23.95 6.89
C CYS A 123 4.32 -23.85 5.80
N GLU A 124 4.49 -24.90 4.99
CA GLU A 124 5.44 -24.88 3.86
C GLU A 124 5.05 -23.84 2.81
N THR A 125 3.76 -23.76 2.46
CA THR A 125 3.26 -22.79 1.47
C THR A 125 3.48 -21.36 1.94
N PHE A 126 3.15 -21.08 3.21
CA PHE A 126 3.42 -19.79 3.83
C PHE A 126 4.91 -19.46 3.83
N HIS A 127 5.77 -20.40 4.25
CA HIS A 127 7.21 -20.18 4.29
C HIS A 127 7.79 -19.92 2.91
N GLN A 128 7.38 -20.69 1.90
CA GLN A 128 7.81 -20.50 0.52
C GLN A 128 7.49 -19.08 0.05
N ARG A 129 6.25 -18.62 0.24
CA ARG A 129 5.83 -17.25 -0.13
C ARG A 129 6.61 -16.15 0.60
N VAL A 130 6.95 -16.38 1.87
CA VAL A 130 7.80 -15.48 2.66
C VAL A 130 9.19 -15.38 2.05
N LEU A 131 9.82 -16.51 1.69
CA LEU A 131 11.14 -16.54 1.06
C LEU A 131 11.12 -15.94 -0.35
N GLU A 132 10.08 -16.19 -1.14
CA GLU A 132 9.89 -15.58 -2.46
C GLU A 132 9.80 -14.06 -2.33
N SER A 133 8.95 -13.55 -1.44
CA SER A 133 8.81 -12.13 -1.17
C SER A 133 10.14 -11.48 -0.75
N HIS A 134 10.91 -12.16 0.12
CA HIS A 134 12.24 -11.70 0.54
C HIS A 134 13.20 -11.60 -0.65
N ALA A 135 13.28 -12.66 -1.46
CA ALA A 135 14.13 -12.71 -2.64
C ALA A 135 13.74 -11.67 -3.70
N HIS A 136 12.45 -11.47 -3.98
CA HIS A 136 11.97 -10.47 -4.93
C HIS A 136 12.29 -9.04 -4.47
N THR A 137 12.19 -8.79 -3.17
CA THR A 137 12.56 -7.50 -2.57
C THR A 137 14.06 -7.23 -2.78
N GLN A 138 14.91 -8.21 -2.49
CA GLN A 138 16.36 -8.07 -2.68
C GLN A 138 16.72 -7.84 -4.16
N GLN A 139 16.13 -8.61 -5.08
CA GLN A 139 16.34 -8.43 -6.52
C GLN A 139 15.97 -7.02 -6.99
N THR A 140 14.88 -6.47 -6.46
CA THR A 140 14.42 -5.11 -6.78
C THR A 140 15.36 -4.05 -6.22
N ILE A 141 15.82 -4.21 -4.96
CA ILE A 141 16.80 -3.31 -4.34
C ILE A 141 18.09 -3.28 -5.16
N ASP A 142 18.57 -4.46 -5.59
CA ASP A 142 19.79 -4.60 -6.39
C ASP A 142 19.65 -3.95 -7.78
N ALA A 143 18.44 -3.93 -8.35
CA ALA A 143 18.18 -3.34 -9.66
C ALA A 143 17.90 -1.83 -9.63
N ARG A 144 17.31 -1.31 -8.55
CA ARG A 144 16.85 0.08 -8.41
C ARG A 144 17.92 1.01 -7.85
N HIS A 145 19.06 1.10 -8.54
CA HIS A 145 20.15 2.02 -8.17
C HIS A 145 19.73 3.50 -8.18
N ASP A 146 18.70 3.84 -8.95
CA ASP A 146 18.09 5.17 -9.01
C ASP A 146 17.34 5.55 -7.72
N TRP A 147 16.95 4.58 -6.90
CA TRP A 147 16.10 4.83 -5.72
C TRP A 147 16.72 5.81 -4.73
N THR A 148 18.05 5.76 -4.55
CA THR A 148 18.77 6.71 -3.67
C THR A 148 18.65 8.16 -4.15
N ALA A 149 18.67 8.37 -5.48
CA ALA A 149 18.58 9.69 -6.09
C ALA A 149 17.17 10.31 -5.96
N LEU A 150 16.14 9.51 -5.67
CA LEU A 150 14.78 10.01 -5.39
C LEU A 150 14.74 10.94 -4.17
N ARG A 151 15.76 10.91 -3.30
CA ARG A 151 15.88 11.83 -2.16
C ARG A 151 16.29 13.25 -2.54
N GLU A 152 16.90 13.44 -3.70
CA GLU A 152 17.54 14.70 -4.08
C GLU A 152 16.53 15.83 -4.35
N LYS A 153 15.29 15.48 -4.74
CA LYS A 153 14.26 16.44 -5.13
C LYS A 153 12.85 15.95 -4.76
N ALA A 154 11.87 16.85 -4.91
CA ALA A 154 10.47 16.50 -4.82
C ALA A 154 10.08 15.52 -5.93
N LEU A 155 9.27 14.51 -5.57
CA LEU A 155 8.79 13.49 -6.48
C LEU A 155 7.47 13.91 -7.13
N ASN A 156 7.27 13.51 -8.38
CA ASN A 156 5.94 13.53 -8.99
C ASN A 156 5.11 12.27 -8.62
N PHE A 157 3.87 12.21 -9.08
CA PHE A 157 2.97 11.09 -8.82
C PHE A 157 3.54 9.74 -9.30
N GLY A 158 3.98 9.64 -10.55
CA GLY A 158 4.51 8.40 -11.12
C GLY A 158 5.76 7.90 -10.42
N GLU A 159 6.69 8.81 -10.09
CA GLU A 159 7.90 8.47 -9.32
C GLU A 159 7.55 7.89 -7.95
N ALA A 160 6.61 8.51 -7.22
CA ALA A 160 6.17 8.01 -5.92
C ALA A 160 5.43 6.66 -6.02
N GLU A 161 4.64 6.43 -7.07
CA GLU A 161 3.94 5.16 -7.28
C GLU A 161 4.87 3.96 -7.49
N GLN A 162 6.07 4.19 -8.02
CA GLN A 162 7.06 3.15 -8.30
C GLN A 162 8.24 3.15 -7.32
N ALA A 163 8.16 3.93 -6.24
CA ALA A 163 9.19 4.01 -5.21
C ALA A 163 9.02 2.99 -4.05
N LEU A 164 7.89 2.29 -3.97
CA LEU A 164 7.61 1.32 -2.91
C LEU A 164 8.24 -0.06 -3.20
N LEU A 165 9.44 -0.30 -2.68
CA LEU A 165 10.20 -1.55 -2.88
C LEU A 165 9.98 -2.58 -1.77
N THR A 166 9.62 -2.17 -0.55
CA THR A 166 9.39 -3.09 0.58
C THR A 166 7.97 -3.63 0.61
N GLY A 167 7.01 -2.88 0.05
CA GLY A 167 5.59 -3.21 0.12
C GLY A 167 4.99 -2.92 1.50
N HIS A 168 4.00 -3.71 1.92
CA HIS A 168 3.27 -3.50 3.16
C HIS A 168 4.13 -3.83 4.40
N ALA A 169 4.48 -2.82 5.20
CA ALA A 169 5.42 -2.94 6.33
C ALA A 169 5.01 -3.91 7.46
N PHE A 170 3.72 -4.26 7.55
CA PHE A 170 3.17 -5.25 8.48
C PHE A 170 2.49 -6.40 7.74
N HIS A 171 3.18 -6.99 6.77
CA HIS A 171 2.74 -8.20 6.08
C HIS A 171 3.92 -9.17 6.00
N PRO A 172 3.73 -10.49 6.17
CA PRO A 172 4.84 -11.45 6.19
C PRO A 172 5.49 -11.67 4.81
N ALA A 173 4.73 -11.52 3.72
CA ALA A 173 5.20 -11.69 2.34
C ALA A 173 4.69 -10.56 1.42
N PRO A 174 5.10 -9.29 1.63
CA PRO A 174 4.52 -8.13 0.95
C PRO A 174 4.77 -8.09 -0.57
N LYS A 175 5.76 -8.84 -1.06
CA LYS A 175 6.18 -8.95 -2.47
C LYS A 175 6.01 -10.36 -3.03
N SER A 176 5.14 -11.18 -2.42
CA SER A 176 4.60 -12.36 -3.09
C SER A 176 3.64 -11.91 -4.21
N HIS A 177 3.81 -12.47 -5.40
CA HIS A 177 3.12 -12.06 -6.62
C HIS A 177 2.72 -13.24 -7.52
N GLU A 178 2.37 -14.38 -6.92
CA GLU A 178 1.86 -15.54 -7.66
C GLU A 178 0.65 -15.13 -8.54
N PRO A 179 0.54 -15.60 -9.80
CA PRO A 179 1.38 -16.60 -10.46
C PRO A 179 2.52 -16.01 -11.33
N PHE A 180 2.86 -14.72 -11.19
CA PHE A 180 3.85 -14.10 -12.07
C PHE A 180 5.22 -14.77 -11.99
N ASN A 181 5.77 -15.08 -13.16
CA ASN A 181 7.18 -15.38 -13.31
C ASN A 181 8.03 -14.10 -13.27
N ARG A 182 9.35 -14.25 -13.27
CA ARG A 182 10.29 -13.13 -13.19
C ARG A 182 10.09 -12.05 -14.26
N ARG A 183 9.89 -12.41 -15.54
CA ARG A 183 9.73 -11.43 -16.63
C ARG A 183 8.41 -10.68 -16.50
N GLU A 184 7.37 -11.37 -16.06
CA GLU A 184 6.06 -10.77 -15.80
C GLU A 184 6.14 -9.81 -14.62
N ALA A 185 6.83 -10.18 -13.54
CA ALA A 185 7.06 -9.31 -12.39
C ALA A 185 7.84 -8.05 -12.78
N GLU A 186 8.95 -8.19 -13.53
CA GLU A 186 9.75 -7.07 -14.03
C GLU A 186 8.95 -6.10 -14.91
N ARG A 187 7.94 -6.60 -15.63
CA ARG A 187 7.13 -5.80 -16.56
C ARG A 187 5.87 -5.21 -15.93
N TYR A 188 5.18 -5.95 -15.07
CA TYR A 188 3.82 -5.64 -14.63
C TYR A 188 3.72 -5.15 -13.17
N LEU A 189 4.79 -5.27 -12.38
CA LEU A 189 4.86 -4.71 -11.03
C LEU A 189 5.58 -3.35 -11.03
N PRO A 190 5.24 -2.44 -10.09
CA PRO A 190 5.84 -1.11 -10.01
C PRO A 190 7.35 -1.12 -9.65
N ASP A 191 7.81 -2.22 -9.05
CA ASP A 191 9.11 -2.42 -8.42
C ASP A 191 10.31 -2.01 -9.30
N MET A 192 10.32 -2.43 -10.56
CA MET A 192 11.40 -2.14 -11.53
C MET A 192 11.20 -0.83 -12.32
N ALA A 193 10.22 -0.01 -11.90
CA ALA A 193 9.76 1.17 -12.62
C ALA A 193 9.43 0.93 -14.12
N PRO A 194 8.74 -0.18 -14.49
CA PRO A 194 8.44 -0.46 -15.88
C PRO A 194 7.33 0.44 -16.40
N HIS A 195 7.16 0.42 -17.71
CA HIS A 195 6.03 1.01 -18.39
C HIS A 195 5.72 0.21 -19.66
N PHE A 196 4.44 0.14 -20.04
CA PHE A 196 4.00 -0.64 -21.20
C PHE A 196 2.73 -0.05 -21.83
N PRO A 197 2.53 -0.19 -23.14
CA PRO A 197 1.24 0.11 -23.76
C PRO A 197 0.15 -0.87 -23.32
N LEU A 198 -1.11 -0.44 -23.37
CA LEU A 198 -2.25 -1.34 -23.16
C LEU A 198 -2.41 -2.30 -24.33
N ARG A 199 -3.08 -3.43 -24.05
CA ARG A 199 -3.59 -4.33 -25.07
C ARG A 199 -5.02 -3.92 -25.44
N TRP A 200 -5.40 -4.12 -26.70
CA TRP A 200 -6.71 -3.66 -27.20
C TRP A 200 -7.43 -4.75 -27.96
N PHE A 201 -8.74 -4.86 -27.73
CA PHE A 201 -9.65 -5.60 -28.59
C PHE A 201 -10.56 -4.63 -29.33
N SER A 202 -10.93 -4.96 -30.57
CA SER A 202 -12.16 -4.49 -31.20
C SER A 202 -13.26 -5.48 -30.84
N VAL A 203 -14.31 -5.00 -30.17
CA VAL A 203 -15.36 -5.84 -29.59
C VAL A 203 -16.72 -5.38 -30.07
N ASP A 204 -17.58 -6.32 -30.46
CA ASP A 204 -18.97 -6.02 -30.77
C ASP A 204 -19.67 -5.47 -29.52
N LYS A 205 -20.42 -4.38 -29.66
CA LYS A 205 -21.11 -3.72 -28.54
C LYS A 205 -22.09 -4.65 -27.81
N THR A 206 -22.60 -5.71 -28.45
CA THR A 206 -23.45 -6.70 -27.77
C THR A 206 -22.69 -7.50 -26.71
N GLN A 207 -21.36 -7.51 -26.77
CA GLN A 207 -20.47 -8.22 -25.84
C GLN A 207 -19.79 -7.29 -24.83
N ILE A 208 -20.20 -6.02 -24.74
CA ILE A 208 -19.66 -5.06 -23.76
C ILE A 208 -20.75 -4.73 -22.75
N ALA A 209 -20.47 -5.00 -21.47
CA ALA A 209 -21.24 -4.48 -20.36
C ALA A 209 -20.47 -3.35 -19.68
N GLY A 210 -21.16 -2.32 -19.22
CA GLY A 210 -20.51 -1.25 -18.50
C GLY A 210 -21.43 -0.08 -18.22
N GLU A 211 -20.87 0.92 -17.57
CA GLU A 211 -21.57 2.15 -17.21
C GLU A 211 -20.58 3.31 -17.16
N SER A 212 -21.06 4.53 -17.38
CA SER A 212 -20.24 5.75 -17.28
C SER A 212 -21.14 6.94 -16.99
N LEU A 213 -20.65 7.90 -16.18
CA LEU A 213 -21.25 9.21 -15.99
C LEU A 213 -20.64 10.25 -16.95
N HIS A 214 -21.35 11.36 -17.14
CA HIS A 214 -21.01 12.51 -17.99
C HIS A 214 -20.93 12.22 -19.50
N LEU A 215 -20.24 11.15 -19.88
CA LEU A 215 -20.24 10.51 -21.18
C LEU A 215 -20.89 9.14 -21.03
N ASN A 216 -21.70 8.71 -22.00
CA ASN A 216 -22.14 7.32 -22.02
C ASN A 216 -20.95 6.38 -22.30
N LEU A 217 -21.13 5.07 -22.10
CA LEU A 217 -20.03 4.11 -22.20
C LEU A 217 -19.32 4.15 -23.56
N GLN A 218 -20.07 4.22 -24.66
CA GLN A 218 -19.51 4.31 -26.02
C GLN A 218 -18.62 5.54 -26.18
N GLN A 219 -19.12 6.70 -25.76
CA GLN A 219 -18.40 7.97 -25.83
C GLN A 219 -17.13 7.92 -24.98
N ARG A 220 -17.20 7.31 -23.79
CA ARG A 220 -16.05 7.25 -22.90
C ARG A 220 -14.97 6.29 -23.41
N LEU A 221 -15.34 5.11 -23.92
CA LEU A 221 -14.39 4.20 -24.58
C LEU A 221 -13.78 4.85 -25.84
N THR A 222 -14.58 5.57 -26.63
CA THR A 222 -14.11 6.31 -27.80
C THR A 222 -13.09 7.38 -27.41
N ARG A 223 -13.39 8.21 -26.40
CA ARG A 223 -12.45 9.21 -25.87
C ARG A 223 -11.17 8.54 -25.37
N PHE A 224 -11.32 7.51 -24.55
CA PHE A 224 -10.19 6.81 -23.94
C PHE A 224 -9.25 6.22 -25.00
N ALA A 225 -9.80 5.59 -26.05
CA ALA A 225 -9.03 5.07 -27.17
C ALA A 225 -8.41 6.18 -28.03
N ALA A 226 -9.12 7.29 -28.29
CA ALA A 226 -8.58 8.41 -29.06
C ALA A 226 -7.39 9.09 -28.36
N GLU A 227 -7.45 9.24 -27.03
CA GLU A 227 -6.38 9.85 -26.24
C GLU A 227 -5.16 8.91 -26.07
N ASN A 228 -5.39 7.59 -26.06
CA ASN A 228 -4.36 6.62 -25.68
C ASN A 228 -3.85 5.73 -26.81
N ALA A 229 -4.64 5.41 -27.83
CA ALA A 229 -4.24 4.60 -28.96
C ALA A 229 -4.90 5.09 -30.27
N PRO A 230 -4.67 6.36 -30.68
CA PRO A 230 -5.34 6.98 -31.82
C PRO A 230 -5.15 6.21 -33.14
N GLN A 231 -4.04 5.47 -33.28
CA GLN A 231 -3.76 4.64 -34.45
C GLN A 231 -4.72 3.45 -34.63
N LEU A 232 -5.48 3.08 -33.59
CA LEU A 232 -6.48 2.00 -33.65
C LEU A 232 -7.89 2.49 -33.99
N LEU A 233 -8.09 3.81 -34.16
CA LEU A 233 -9.42 4.38 -34.43
C LEU A 233 -10.01 3.93 -35.77
N ASN A 234 -9.22 3.38 -36.68
CA ASN A 234 -9.70 2.74 -37.90
C ASN A 234 -10.49 1.44 -37.66
N GLU A 235 -10.35 0.84 -36.48
CA GLU A 235 -11.13 -0.35 -36.06
C GLU A 235 -12.42 0.03 -35.31
N LEU A 236 -12.59 1.32 -34.96
CA LEU A 236 -13.79 1.82 -34.30
C LEU A 236 -14.94 2.01 -35.30
N SER A 237 -16.12 1.49 -34.98
CA SER A 237 -17.36 1.71 -35.73
C SER A 237 -18.57 1.79 -34.79
N ASP A 238 -19.78 1.98 -35.34
CA ASP A 238 -21.02 2.03 -34.56
C ASP A 238 -21.28 0.75 -33.74
N ASN A 239 -20.83 -0.41 -34.26
CA ASN A 239 -21.04 -1.71 -33.63
C ASN A 239 -19.78 -2.31 -33.02
N GLN A 240 -18.59 -1.90 -33.46
CA GLN A 240 -17.31 -2.41 -32.98
C GLN A 240 -16.60 -1.33 -32.18
N TRP A 241 -16.44 -1.54 -30.87
CA TRP A 241 -15.82 -0.57 -29.97
C TRP A 241 -14.44 -1.05 -29.51
N LEU A 242 -13.55 -0.10 -29.26
CA LEU A 242 -12.21 -0.37 -28.74
C LEU A 242 -12.28 -0.60 -27.23
N PHE A 243 -11.85 -1.79 -26.80
CA PHE A 243 -11.87 -2.24 -25.41
C PHE A 243 -10.43 -2.42 -24.91
N PRO A 244 -9.99 -1.64 -23.90
CA PRO A 244 -8.64 -1.76 -23.35
C PRO A 244 -8.52 -2.94 -22.38
N LEU A 245 -7.35 -3.58 -22.36
CA LEU A 245 -7.00 -4.65 -21.45
C LEU A 245 -5.58 -4.45 -20.89
N HIS A 246 -5.37 -4.92 -19.66
CA HIS A 246 -4.01 -5.16 -19.16
C HIS A 246 -3.35 -6.23 -20.04
N PRO A 247 -2.10 -6.07 -20.51
CA PRO A 247 -1.48 -7.01 -21.45
C PRO A 247 -1.51 -8.46 -20.96
N TRP A 248 -1.05 -8.72 -19.74
CA TRP A 248 -1.10 -10.06 -19.13
C TRP A 248 -2.53 -10.64 -19.03
N GLN A 249 -3.49 -9.83 -18.57
CA GLN A 249 -4.86 -10.28 -18.44
C GLN A 249 -5.47 -10.57 -19.81
N GLY A 250 -5.18 -9.77 -20.82
CA GLY A 250 -5.67 -10.02 -22.19
C GLY A 250 -5.12 -11.31 -22.79
N GLU A 251 -3.85 -11.65 -22.55
CA GLU A 251 -3.29 -12.96 -22.92
C GLU A 251 -3.97 -14.11 -22.19
N TYR A 252 -4.18 -13.98 -20.88
CA TYR A 252 -4.90 -14.96 -20.07
C TYR A 252 -6.35 -15.16 -20.53
N LEU A 253 -7.08 -14.09 -20.83
CA LEU A 253 -8.48 -14.13 -21.26
C LEU A 253 -8.62 -14.80 -22.63
N LEU A 254 -7.69 -14.59 -23.57
CA LEU A 254 -7.70 -15.24 -24.88
C LEU A 254 -7.50 -16.76 -24.82
N GLN A 255 -6.95 -17.27 -23.72
CA GLN A 255 -6.83 -18.71 -23.49
C GLN A 255 -8.13 -19.34 -22.98
N GLN A 256 -9.11 -18.52 -22.56
CA GLN A 256 -10.37 -19.02 -22.02
C GLN A 256 -11.35 -19.41 -23.14
N GLY A 257 -12.02 -20.54 -22.99
CA GLY A 257 -12.94 -21.08 -24.00
C GLY A 257 -14.08 -20.12 -24.37
N TRP A 258 -14.59 -19.35 -23.40
CA TRP A 258 -15.63 -18.35 -23.66
C TRP A 258 -15.13 -17.20 -24.55
N CYS A 259 -13.88 -16.76 -24.39
CA CYS A 259 -13.30 -15.68 -25.20
C CYS A 259 -12.97 -16.18 -26.61
N GLN A 260 -12.41 -17.38 -26.73
CA GLN A 260 -12.16 -18.04 -28.02
C GLN A 260 -13.44 -18.21 -28.83
N ALA A 261 -14.57 -18.49 -28.18
CA ALA A 261 -15.86 -18.57 -28.86
C ALA A 261 -16.30 -17.22 -29.45
N LEU A 262 -16.00 -16.10 -28.79
CA LEU A 262 -16.27 -14.75 -29.32
C LEU A 262 -15.36 -14.41 -30.51
N VAL A 263 -14.07 -14.75 -30.42
CA VAL A 263 -13.11 -14.59 -31.51
C VAL A 263 -13.53 -15.41 -32.74
N ALA A 264 -13.92 -16.68 -32.55
CA ALA A 264 -14.37 -17.55 -33.63
C ALA A 264 -15.64 -17.04 -34.34
N LYS A 265 -16.50 -16.29 -33.62
CA LYS A 265 -17.68 -15.62 -34.21
C LYS A 265 -17.39 -14.24 -34.80
N GLY A 266 -16.14 -13.76 -34.73
CA GLY A 266 -15.77 -12.42 -35.18
C GLY A 266 -16.32 -11.29 -34.31
N LEU A 267 -16.77 -11.60 -33.09
CA LEU A 267 -17.27 -10.61 -32.12
C LEU A 267 -16.14 -9.94 -31.34
N ILE A 268 -14.96 -10.57 -31.32
CA ILE A 268 -13.72 -10.01 -30.77
C ILE A 268 -12.62 -10.16 -31.82
N LYS A 269 -11.91 -9.07 -32.08
CA LYS A 269 -10.64 -9.06 -32.81
C LYS A 269 -9.55 -8.53 -31.88
N ASP A 270 -8.51 -9.32 -31.69
CA ASP A 270 -7.31 -8.90 -30.98
C ASP A 270 -6.47 -7.93 -31.83
N LEU A 271 -6.21 -6.74 -31.29
CA LEU A 271 -5.45 -5.68 -31.97
C LEU A 271 -4.00 -5.58 -31.44
N GLY A 272 -3.63 -6.41 -30.48
CA GLY A 272 -2.29 -6.35 -29.89
C GLY A 272 -2.11 -5.22 -28.87
N GLU A 273 -0.86 -4.99 -28.52
CA GLU A 273 -0.47 -3.86 -27.69
C GLU A 273 -0.25 -2.60 -28.54
N ALA A 274 -0.77 -1.46 -28.09
CA ALA A 274 -0.68 -0.21 -28.82
C ALA A 274 -0.92 1.00 -27.92
N GLY A 275 -0.29 2.13 -28.29
CA GLY A 275 -0.63 3.44 -27.75
C GLY A 275 0.39 4.02 -26.77
N THR A 276 -0.11 4.89 -25.90
CA THR A 276 0.63 5.57 -24.84
C THR A 276 1.22 4.58 -23.85
N SER A 277 2.23 5.04 -23.11
CA SER A 277 2.90 4.21 -22.11
C SER A 277 2.23 4.34 -20.75
N TRP A 278 1.90 3.21 -20.15
CA TRP A 278 1.21 3.11 -18.86
C TRP A 278 2.15 2.53 -17.80
N LEU A 279 2.16 3.16 -16.64
CA LEU A 279 2.96 2.75 -15.49
C LEU A 279 2.07 1.99 -14.51
N PRO A 280 2.45 0.77 -14.07
CA PRO A 280 1.80 0.13 -12.95
C PRO A 280 2.06 0.93 -11.68
N THR A 281 0.98 1.23 -10.95
CA THR A 281 1.05 1.97 -9.69
C THR A 281 1.36 1.03 -8.52
N THR A 282 1.40 1.53 -7.29
CA THR A 282 1.59 0.72 -6.07
C THR A 282 0.63 -0.48 -5.96
N SER A 283 -0.55 -0.44 -6.61
CA SER A 283 -1.53 -1.55 -6.59
C SER A 283 -1.30 -2.58 -7.70
N SER A 284 -0.33 -2.33 -8.58
CA SER A 284 -0.04 -3.04 -9.84
C SER A 284 -1.19 -2.99 -10.85
N ARG A 285 -2.40 -3.42 -10.45
CA ARG A 285 -3.59 -3.48 -11.31
C ARG A 285 -4.15 -2.12 -11.72
N SER A 286 -3.84 -1.05 -10.99
CA SER A 286 -4.15 0.31 -11.41
C SER A 286 -2.97 0.89 -12.18
N LEU A 287 -3.24 1.39 -13.38
CA LEU A 287 -2.24 1.95 -14.28
C LEU A 287 -2.43 3.46 -14.42
N TYR A 288 -1.31 4.16 -14.56
CA TYR A 288 -1.23 5.60 -14.73
C TYR A 288 -0.61 5.95 -16.08
N CYS A 289 -1.21 6.92 -16.77
CA CYS A 289 -0.65 7.59 -17.94
C CYS A 289 -0.80 9.09 -17.73
N ALA A 290 0.31 9.83 -17.74
CA ALA A 290 0.33 11.26 -17.42
C ALA A 290 -0.51 12.11 -18.38
N THR A 291 -0.69 11.65 -19.63
CA THR A 291 -1.44 12.35 -20.67
C THR A 291 -2.89 11.88 -20.81
N SER A 292 -3.30 10.83 -20.08
CA SER A 292 -4.66 10.32 -20.10
C SER A 292 -5.54 11.04 -19.07
N ARG A 293 -6.77 11.40 -19.44
CA ARG A 293 -7.74 11.96 -18.48
C ARG A 293 -8.24 10.93 -17.47
N ASP A 294 -8.14 9.65 -17.80
CA ASP A 294 -8.49 8.56 -16.90
C ASP A 294 -7.26 7.71 -16.56
N MET A 295 -7.11 7.35 -15.29
CA MET A 295 -6.39 6.15 -14.88
C MET A 295 -7.29 4.92 -15.12
N ILE A 296 -6.70 3.72 -15.22
CA ILE A 296 -7.47 2.47 -15.41
C ILE A 296 -7.10 1.45 -14.34
N LYS A 297 -8.10 0.86 -13.67
CA LYS A 297 -7.96 -0.18 -12.64
C LYS A 297 -8.54 -1.48 -13.19
N PHE A 298 -7.68 -2.42 -13.54
CA PHE A 298 -8.08 -3.71 -14.10
C PHE A 298 -8.43 -4.73 -13.02
N SER A 299 -9.34 -5.64 -13.35
CA SER A 299 -9.42 -6.97 -12.75
C SER A 299 -8.17 -7.73 -13.18
N LEU A 300 -7.38 -8.21 -12.22
CA LEU A 300 -6.11 -8.88 -12.49
C LEU A 300 -6.03 -10.18 -11.69
N SER A 301 -5.93 -11.32 -12.37
CA SER A 301 -5.92 -12.66 -11.77
C SER A 301 -4.57 -13.02 -11.12
N VAL A 302 -4.07 -12.12 -10.27
CA VAL A 302 -2.79 -12.21 -9.56
C VAL A 302 -3.05 -12.03 -8.07
N ARG A 303 -2.39 -12.83 -7.24
CA ARG A 303 -2.43 -12.71 -5.78
C ARG A 303 -1.37 -11.71 -5.35
N LEU A 304 -1.80 -10.60 -4.73
CA LEU A 304 -0.92 -9.62 -4.12
C LEU A 304 -1.35 -9.45 -2.67
N THR A 305 -0.44 -9.71 -1.72
CA THR A 305 -0.74 -9.79 -0.27
C THR A 305 -1.85 -10.81 0.02
N ASN A 306 -2.87 -10.45 0.81
CA ASN A 306 -3.97 -11.32 1.23
C ASN A 306 -5.12 -11.45 0.20
N SER A 307 -4.93 -11.08 -1.06
CA SER A 307 -6.05 -11.07 -2.02
C SER A 307 -5.65 -11.37 -3.46
N ILE A 308 -6.53 -12.11 -4.15
CA ILE A 308 -6.56 -12.14 -5.62
C ILE A 308 -7.15 -10.80 -6.09
N ARG A 309 -6.47 -10.15 -7.03
CA ARG A 309 -6.75 -8.77 -7.43
C ARG A 309 -7.77 -8.65 -8.56
N THR A 310 -8.71 -9.58 -8.64
CA THR A 310 -9.89 -9.45 -9.50
C THR A 310 -10.82 -8.35 -8.97
N LEU A 311 -11.63 -7.79 -9.87
CA LEU A 311 -12.75 -6.92 -9.54
C LEU A 311 -14.05 -7.70 -9.65
N SER A 312 -15.04 -7.31 -8.86
CA SER A 312 -16.42 -7.77 -9.05
C SER A 312 -17.34 -6.62 -9.52
N VAL A 313 -18.48 -6.97 -10.11
CA VAL A 313 -19.51 -5.98 -10.47
C VAL A 313 -19.98 -5.19 -9.24
N LYS A 314 -20.07 -5.86 -8.09
CA LYS A 314 -20.38 -5.23 -6.79
C LYS A 314 -19.39 -4.11 -6.46
N GLU A 315 -18.09 -4.35 -6.64
CA GLU A 315 -17.05 -3.38 -6.31
C GLU A 315 -17.02 -2.18 -7.25
N VAL A 316 -17.15 -2.38 -8.57
CA VAL A 316 -17.18 -1.25 -9.52
C VAL A 316 -18.46 -0.42 -9.36
N LYS A 317 -19.56 -1.02 -8.90
CA LYS A 317 -20.80 -0.30 -8.56
C LYS A 317 -20.65 0.62 -7.35
N ARG A 318 -19.73 0.33 -6.41
CA ARG A 318 -19.39 1.28 -5.32
C ARG A 318 -18.78 2.56 -5.87
N GLY A 319 -17.89 2.44 -6.86
CA GLY A 319 -17.35 3.59 -7.60
C GLY A 319 -18.44 4.45 -8.23
N MET A 320 -19.36 3.81 -8.97
CA MET A 320 -20.52 4.49 -9.57
C MET A 320 -21.39 5.19 -8.52
N ARG A 321 -21.67 4.52 -7.40
CA ARG A 321 -22.49 5.09 -6.32
C ARG A 321 -21.85 6.35 -5.76
N LEU A 322 -20.56 6.30 -5.40
CA LEU A 322 -19.86 7.45 -4.88
C LEU A 322 -19.78 8.59 -5.91
N ALA A 323 -19.55 8.26 -7.18
CA ALA A 323 -19.49 9.24 -8.27
C ALA A 323 -20.84 9.93 -8.52
N ARG A 324 -21.98 9.21 -8.44
CA ARG A 324 -23.32 9.81 -8.48
C ARG A 324 -23.59 10.67 -7.26
N LEU A 325 -23.23 10.19 -6.07
CA LEU A 325 -23.38 10.95 -4.83
C LEU A 325 -22.58 12.26 -4.88
N ALA A 326 -21.41 12.25 -5.55
CA ALA A 326 -20.59 13.43 -5.75
C ALA A 326 -21.23 14.55 -6.59
N GLN A 327 -22.35 14.26 -7.27
CA GLN A 327 -23.13 15.24 -8.03
C GLN A 327 -24.22 15.93 -7.19
N THR A 328 -24.40 15.55 -5.93
CA THR A 328 -25.46 16.09 -5.05
C THR A 328 -25.01 17.28 -4.21
N ASP A 329 -25.95 18.15 -3.81
CA ASP A 329 -25.69 19.33 -2.95
C ASP A 329 -24.94 18.97 -1.66
N GLY A 330 -25.24 17.81 -1.07
CA GLY A 330 -24.52 17.31 0.12
C GLY A 330 -23.02 17.13 -0.12
N TRP A 331 -22.63 16.60 -1.29
CA TRP A 331 -21.23 16.53 -1.67
C TRP A 331 -20.63 17.91 -1.91
N GLN A 332 -21.35 18.80 -2.58
CA GLN A 332 -20.84 20.14 -2.83
C GLN A 332 -20.64 20.93 -1.53
N MET A 333 -21.49 20.75 -0.52
CA MET A 333 -21.26 21.30 0.81
C MET A 333 -19.97 20.77 1.45
N LEU A 334 -19.74 19.45 1.39
CA LEU A 334 -18.50 18.83 1.86
C LEU A 334 -17.27 19.39 1.11
N GLN A 335 -17.36 19.49 -0.21
CA GLN A 335 -16.29 19.96 -1.08
C GLN A 335 -15.97 21.45 -0.87
N VAL A 336 -16.97 22.30 -0.63
CA VAL A 336 -16.80 23.72 -0.29
C VAL A 336 -16.13 23.87 1.08
N ARG A 337 -16.49 23.02 2.05
CA ARG A 337 -15.87 23.01 3.38
C ARG A 337 -14.39 22.59 3.32
N PHE A 338 -14.04 21.67 2.43
CA PHE A 338 -12.69 21.15 2.26
C PHE A 338 -12.22 21.23 0.79
N PRO A 339 -11.86 22.42 0.28
CA PRO A 339 -11.50 22.59 -1.13
C PRO A 339 -10.19 21.87 -1.53
N THR A 340 -9.33 21.57 -0.56
CA THR A 340 -8.07 20.85 -0.73
C THR A 340 -8.19 19.34 -0.57
N PHE A 341 -9.39 18.84 -0.23
CA PHE A 341 -9.72 17.42 -0.21
C PHE A 341 -10.44 17.05 -1.51
N ARG A 342 -9.94 16.05 -2.23
CA ARG A 342 -10.56 15.54 -3.45
C ARG A 342 -10.65 14.01 -3.41
N VAL A 343 -11.57 13.45 -4.18
CA VAL A 343 -11.66 12.01 -4.43
C VAL A 343 -11.49 11.80 -5.93
N MET A 344 -10.59 10.89 -6.33
CA MET A 344 -10.54 10.40 -7.70
C MET A 344 -11.73 9.48 -7.93
N GLN A 345 -12.78 9.99 -8.56
CA GLN A 345 -14.01 9.22 -8.79
C GLN A 345 -13.75 8.06 -9.75
N GLU A 346 -14.43 6.94 -9.50
CA GLU A 346 -14.48 5.77 -10.39
C GLU A 346 -15.84 5.78 -11.11
N ASP A 347 -16.02 6.78 -11.97
CA ASP A 347 -17.29 7.18 -12.57
C ASP A 347 -17.70 6.38 -13.81
N GLY A 348 -16.97 5.30 -14.08
CA GLY A 348 -17.44 4.26 -14.96
C GLY A 348 -16.53 3.04 -15.03
N TRP A 349 -17.04 2.01 -15.66
CA TRP A 349 -16.42 0.70 -15.73
C TRP A 349 -16.93 -0.04 -16.97
N ALA A 350 -16.19 -1.05 -17.39
CA ALA A 350 -16.64 -1.98 -18.42
C ALA A 350 -16.10 -3.39 -18.20
N GLY A 351 -16.73 -4.37 -18.86
CA GLY A 351 -16.36 -5.77 -18.88
C GLY A 351 -16.91 -6.45 -20.12
N LEU A 352 -16.37 -7.63 -20.44
CA LEU A 352 -16.81 -8.48 -21.54
C LEU A 352 -17.94 -9.41 -21.09
N LEU A 353 -18.85 -9.67 -22.02
CA LEU A 353 -19.90 -10.69 -21.89
C LEU A 353 -19.52 -11.94 -22.67
N ASP A 354 -19.79 -13.12 -22.11
CA ASP A 354 -19.77 -14.37 -22.88
C ASP A 354 -20.95 -14.41 -23.89
N LEU A 355 -21.04 -15.49 -24.69
CA LEU A 355 -22.11 -15.68 -25.66
C LEU A 355 -23.52 -15.80 -25.04
N ASN A 356 -23.61 -16.06 -23.74
CA ASN A 356 -24.86 -16.18 -23.01
C ASN A 356 -25.26 -14.86 -22.30
N GLY A 357 -24.44 -13.81 -22.44
CA GLY A 357 -24.66 -12.52 -21.78
C GLY A 357 -24.19 -12.47 -20.32
N ASN A 358 -23.33 -13.39 -19.88
CA ASN A 358 -22.76 -13.36 -18.53
C ASN A 358 -21.54 -12.42 -18.48
N ILE A 359 -21.48 -11.54 -17.48
CA ILE A 359 -20.32 -10.66 -17.25
C ILE A 359 -19.14 -11.48 -16.74
N MET A 360 -18.05 -11.45 -17.49
CA MET A 360 -16.80 -12.11 -17.12
C MET A 360 -15.98 -11.20 -16.21
N GLN A 361 -16.05 -11.41 -14.91
CA GLN A 361 -15.45 -10.53 -13.90
C GLN A 361 -13.93 -10.32 -14.08
N GLU A 362 -13.23 -11.31 -14.62
CA GLU A 362 -11.79 -11.26 -14.93
C GLU A 362 -11.43 -10.29 -16.07
N SER A 363 -12.43 -9.80 -16.82
CA SER A 363 -12.27 -8.79 -17.87
C SER A 363 -12.65 -7.37 -17.42
N LEU A 364 -13.15 -7.22 -16.19
CA LEU A 364 -13.61 -5.93 -15.70
C LEU A 364 -12.46 -4.93 -15.60
N PHE A 365 -12.75 -3.67 -15.84
CA PHE A 365 -11.94 -2.55 -15.39
C PHE A 365 -12.82 -1.39 -14.94
N ALA A 366 -12.32 -0.60 -14.00
CA ALA A 366 -12.87 0.71 -13.65
C ALA A 366 -11.95 1.80 -14.20
N LEU A 367 -12.52 2.88 -14.67
CA LEU A 367 -11.79 4.08 -15.07
C LEU A 367 -11.97 5.11 -13.98
N ARG A 368 -10.83 5.67 -13.58
CA ARG A 368 -10.69 6.57 -12.44
C ARG A 368 -10.24 7.93 -12.95
N GLU A 369 -10.87 9.00 -12.49
CA GLU A 369 -10.46 10.35 -12.86
C GLU A 369 -8.97 10.60 -12.58
N ASN A 370 -8.22 11.03 -13.60
CA ASN A 370 -6.86 11.52 -13.41
C ASN A 370 -6.87 13.02 -13.12
N LEU A 371 -7.06 13.36 -11.84
CA LEU A 371 -7.04 14.75 -11.35
C LEU A 371 -5.67 15.45 -11.49
N LEU A 372 -4.65 14.74 -11.99
CA LEU A 372 -3.29 15.23 -12.15
C LEU A 372 -2.88 15.43 -13.62
N VAL A 373 -3.78 15.18 -14.58
CA VAL A 373 -3.49 15.28 -16.02
C VAL A 373 -2.98 16.68 -16.42
N ASP A 374 -3.50 17.73 -15.80
CA ASP A 374 -3.11 19.12 -16.09
C ASP A 374 -1.86 19.56 -15.31
N GLN A 375 -1.46 18.80 -14.28
CA GLN A 375 -0.29 19.09 -13.44
C GLN A 375 0.53 17.82 -13.14
N PRO A 376 1.04 17.10 -14.16
CA PRO A 376 1.68 15.80 -13.97
C PRO A 376 3.00 15.87 -13.18
N LYS A 377 3.56 17.09 -13.02
CA LYS A 377 4.77 17.35 -12.23
C LYS A 377 4.47 17.82 -10.80
N SER A 378 3.20 17.89 -10.38
CA SER A 378 2.86 18.27 -9.01
C SER A 378 3.45 17.28 -8.01
N GLN A 379 3.80 17.77 -6.83
CA GLN A 379 4.29 16.93 -5.74
C GLN A 379 3.12 16.25 -5.02
N THR A 380 2.43 15.37 -5.73
CA THR A 380 1.32 14.57 -5.20
C THR A 380 1.80 13.14 -5.04
N ASN A 381 2.13 12.73 -3.82
CA ASN A 381 2.80 11.46 -3.58
C ASN A 381 1.96 10.54 -2.70
N VAL A 382 1.96 9.25 -3.04
CA VAL A 382 1.33 8.23 -2.18
C VAL A 382 2.07 8.12 -0.87
N LEU A 383 1.33 8.13 0.24
CA LEU A 383 1.89 8.16 1.59
C LEU A 383 2.80 6.96 1.86
N VAL A 384 2.43 5.78 1.37
CA VAL A 384 3.17 4.52 1.63
C VAL A 384 4.62 4.56 1.14
N SER A 385 4.88 5.24 0.03
CA SER A 385 6.22 5.37 -0.52
C SER A 385 7.06 6.37 0.27
N LEU A 386 6.42 7.37 0.89
CA LEU A 386 7.09 8.35 1.73
C LEU A 386 7.56 7.73 3.05
N THR A 387 6.70 6.92 3.67
CA THR A 387 6.89 6.34 5.02
C THR A 387 7.72 5.06 5.02
N GLN A 388 7.91 4.40 3.87
CA GLN A 388 8.74 3.21 3.73
C GLN A 388 10.13 3.39 4.36
N ALA A 389 10.58 2.41 5.15
CA ALA A 389 11.95 2.32 5.61
C ALA A 389 12.91 2.15 4.42
N ALA A 390 13.96 2.96 4.36
CA ALA A 390 14.87 2.94 3.24
C ALA A 390 15.64 1.61 3.15
N PRO A 391 15.69 0.95 1.98
CA PRO A 391 16.42 -0.32 1.82
C PRO A 391 17.91 -0.24 2.16
N ASP A 392 18.54 0.91 1.92
CA ASP A 392 19.95 1.19 2.20
C ASP A 392 20.21 1.68 3.64
N GLY A 393 19.18 1.75 4.48
CA GLY A 393 19.26 2.25 5.85
C GLY A 393 19.37 3.78 5.98
N GLY A 394 19.29 4.53 4.87
CA GLY A 394 19.31 5.99 4.86
C GLY A 394 17.97 6.64 5.20
N ASP A 395 17.80 7.90 4.81
CA ASP A 395 16.55 8.63 5.01
C ASP A 395 15.40 7.99 4.22
N SER A 396 14.21 7.92 4.80
CA SER A 396 13.00 7.68 4.01
C SER A 396 12.70 8.88 3.09
N LEU A 397 11.82 8.68 2.11
CA LEU A 397 11.42 9.76 1.21
C LEU A 397 10.64 10.86 1.96
N LEU A 398 9.91 10.51 3.03
CA LEU A 398 9.31 11.48 3.96
C LEU A 398 10.38 12.33 4.66
N VAL A 399 11.39 11.70 5.25
CA VAL A 399 12.45 12.41 5.97
C VAL A 399 13.23 13.33 5.02
N SER A 400 13.45 12.87 3.78
CA SER A 400 14.08 13.70 2.74
C SER A 400 13.25 14.94 2.40
N ALA A 401 11.92 14.80 2.30
CA ALA A 401 11.02 15.95 2.12
C ALA A 401 11.06 16.91 3.31
N VAL A 402 11.02 16.38 4.55
CA VAL A 402 11.08 17.20 5.77
C VAL A 402 12.41 17.95 5.90
N LYS A 403 13.55 17.33 5.53
CA LYS A 403 14.85 18.01 5.51
C LYS A 403 14.88 19.16 4.49
N ARG A 404 14.36 18.93 3.27
CA ARG A 404 14.22 20.02 2.28
C ARG A 404 13.29 21.13 2.76
N LEU A 405 12.19 20.80 3.43
CA LEU A 405 11.29 21.77 4.08
C LEU A 405 12.04 22.61 5.12
N SER A 406 12.84 21.96 5.96
CA SER A 406 13.69 22.58 6.98
C SER A 406 14.64 23.59 6.35
N ASP A 407 15.41 23.15 5.35
CA ASP A 407 16.42 23.97 4.66
C ASP A 407 15.77 25.17 3.96
N ARG A 408 14.66 24.94 3.25
CA ARG A 408 13.93 25.96 2.50
C ARG A 408 13.33 27.05 3.39
N LEU A 409 12.88 26.70 4.59
CA LEU A 409 12.25 27.63 5.54
C LEU A 409 13.23 28.22 6.56
N GLY A 410 14.47 27.70 6.66
CA GLY A 410 15.44 28.14 7.66
C GLY A 410 15.03 27.79 9.10
N ILE A 411 14.31 26.67 9.28
CA ILE A 411 13.88 26.15 10.59
C ILE A 411 14.65 24.86 10.93
N THR A 412 14.53 24.37 12.16
CA THR A 412 15.15 23.08 12.53
C THR A 412 14.39 21.90 11.93
N VAL A 413 15.07 20.76 11.75
CA VAL A 413 14.44 19.55 11.21
C VAL A 413 13.29 19.04 12.09
N GLN A 414 13.36 19.26 13.41
CA GLN A 414 12.28 18.95 14.34
C GLN A 414 11.08 19.88 14.12
N GLN A 415 11.30 21.19 13.93
CA GLN A 415 10.22 22.14 13.62
C GLN A 415 9.58 21.83 12.27
N ALA A 416 10.37 21.44 11.27
CA ALA A 416 9.86 20.99 9.97
C ALA A 416 9.04 19.71 10.10
N ALA A 417 9.48 18.74 10.92
CA ALA A 417 8.73 17.53 11.21
C ALA A 417 7.38 17.84 11.87
N HIS A 418 7.36 18.74 12.86
CA HIS A 418 6.14 19.22 13.50
C HIS A 418 5.20 19.89 12.50
N ALA A 419 5.71 20.81 11.69
CA ALA A 419 4.92 21.48 10.66
C ALA A 419 4.32 20.49 9.65
N TRP A 420 5.08 19.47 9.26
CA TRP A 420 4.61 18.43 8.35
C TRP A 420 3.49 17.58 8.98
N VAL A 421 3.66 17.15 10.23
CA VAL A 421 2.65 16.35 10.97
C VAL A 421 1.37 17.16 11.22
N ASP A 422 1.50 18.41 11.65
CA ASP A 422 0.36 19.30 11.91
C ASP A 422 -0.41 19.57 10.60
N ALA A 423 0.31 19.82 9.49
CA ALA A 423 -0.30 19.97 8.16
C ALA A 423 -0.94 18.66 7.67
N TYR A 424 -0.33 17.50 7.90
CA TYR A 424 -0.94 16.21 7.59
C TYR A 424 -2.25 16.01 8.35
N CYS A 425 -2.32 16.36 9.64
CA CYS A 425 -3.56 16.28 10.41
C CYS A 425 -4.66 17.19 9.82
N GLN A 426 -4.30 18.42 9.47
CA GLN A 426 -5.25 19.39 8.91
C GLN A 426 -5.72 19.03 7.49
N GLN A 427 -4.83 18.53 6.63
CA GLN A 427 -5.13 18.26 5.22
C GLN A 427 -5.68 16.86 4.96
N VAL A 428 -5.36 15.87 5.81
CA VAL A 428 -5.73 14.46 5.63
C VAL A 428 -6.74 14.01 6.68
N LEU A 429 -6.39 14.10 7.97
CA LEU A 429 -7.22 13.54 9.03
C LEU A 429 -8.54 14.30 9.21
N LYS A 430 -8.46 15.63 9.30
CA LYS A 430 -9.64 16.48 9.50
C LYS A 430 -10.74 16.24 8.46
N PRO A 431 -10.50 16.28 7.13
CA PRO A 431 -11.56 16.04 6.16
C PRO A 431 -12.11 14.62 6.24
N LEU A 432 -11.29 13.60 6.49
CA LEU A 432 -11.75 12.21 6.57
C LEU A 432 -12.62 11.95 7.81
N PHE A 433 -12.21 12.40 8.99
CA PHE A 433 -13.03 12.30 10.20
C PHE A 433 -14.30 13.15 10.09
N THR A 434 -14.23 14.33 9.49
CA THR A 434 -15.41 15.19 9.31
C THR A 434 -16.40 14.61 8.30
N ALA A 435 -15.92 14.02 7.19
CA ALA A 435 -16.77 13.37 6.19
C ALA A 435 -17.59 12.23 6.82
N GLU A 436 -16.98 11.43 7.68
CA GLU A 436 -17.68 10.39 8.42
C GLU A 436 -18.63 10.99 9.46
N ALA A 437 -18.14 11.86 10.32
CA ALA A 437 -18.91 12.35 11.46
C ALA A 437 -20.08 13.26 11.07
N ASP A 438 -19.94 14.10 10.05
CA ASP A 438 -20.97 15.08 9.68
C ASP A 438 -21.84 14.61 8.51
N TYR A 439 -21.31 13.78 7.62
CA TYR A 439 -22.01 13.35 6.39
C TYR A 439 -22.24 11.84 6.32
N GLY A 440 -21.65 11.06 7.24
CA GLY A 440 -21.72 9.61 7.23
C GLY A 440 -20.96 8.95 6.08
N LEU A 441 -20.08 9.69 5.39
CA LEU A 441 -19.22 9.15 4.34
C LEU A 441 -17.96 8.55 4.95
N VAL A 442 -17.82 7.23 4.83
CA VAL A 442 -16.63 6.49 5.29
C VAL A 442 -15.72 6.23 4.09
N LEU A 443 -14.48 6.70 4.18
CA LEU A 443 -13.42 6.40 3.21
C LEU A 443 -12.28 5.68 3.94
N LEU A 444 -12.09 4.38 3.66
CA LEU A 444 -11.06 3.55 4.29
C LEU A 444 -9.67 3.88 3.73
N ALA A 445 -9.11 4.98 4.21
CA ALA A 445 -7.85 5.55 3.73
C ALA A 445 -6.63 4.96 4.45
N HIS A 446 -6.11 3.84 3.91
CA HIS A 446 -4.75 3.39 4.24
C HIS A 446 -3.68 4.15 3.45
N GLN A 447 -2.40 3.98 3.79
CA GLN A 447 -1.28 4.73 3.18
C GLN A 447 -1.28 4.74 1.65
N GLN A 448 -1.71 3.64 1.03
CA GLN A 448 -1.76 3.55 -0.43
C GLN A 448 -2.90 4.37 -1.06
N ASN A 449 -4.00 4.57 -0.33
CA ASN A 449 -5.17 5.34 -0.77
C ASN A 449 -5.03 6.84 -0.45
N ILE A 450 -3.99 7.23 0.29
CA ILE A 450 -3.67 8.62 0.62
C ILE A 450 -2.63 9.16 -0.35
N LEU A 451 -3.06 10.07 -1.22
CA LEU A 451 -2.17 10.90 -2.03
C LEU A 451 -2.01 12.26 -1.35
N VAL A 452 -0.87 12.48 -0.72
CA VAL A 452 -0.55 13.76 -0.07
C VAL A 452 -0.19 14.76 -1.15
N GLN A 453 -1.00 15.81 -1.32
CA GLN A 453 -0.63 16.93 -2.17
C GLN A 453 0.29 17.85 -1.37
N MET A 454 1.52 18.00 -1.84
CA MET A 454 2.53 18.86 -1.22
C MET A 454 2.89 20.02 -2.13
N LEU A 455 3.29 21.14 -1.50
CA LEU A 455 3.91 22.26 -2.18
C LEU A 455 5.17 22.66 -1.41
N GLY A 456 6.32 22.49 -2.05
CA GLY A 456 7.62 22.69 -1.41
C GLY A 456 7.77 21.77 -0.19
N ASP A 457 7.41 20.50 -0.32
CA ASP A 457 7.53 19.47 0.73
C ASP A 457 6.58 19.61 1.94
N LEU A 458 5.67 20.60 1.97
CA LEU A 458 4.64 20.74 3.00
C LEU A 458 3.27 20.26 2.49
N PRO A 459 2.50 19.44 3.24
CA PRO A 459 1.14 19.08 2.87
C PRO A 459 0.23 20.31 2.73
N VAL A 460 -0.42 20.46 1.59
CA VAL A 460 -1.38 21.54 1.28
C VAL A 460 -2.75 21.02 0.88
N GLY A 461 -2.91 19.70 0.74
CA GLY A 461 -4.16 19.03 0.40
C GLY A 461 -3.99 17.53 0.34
N PHE A 462 -5.05 16.83 -0.02
CA PHE A 462 -5.00 15.38 -0.22
C PHE A 462 -6.04 14.91 -1.23
N ILE A 463 -5.65 13.88 -2.00
CA ILE A 463 -6.53 13.17 -2.90
C ILE A 463 -6.72 11.74 -2.38
N TYR A 464 -7.96 11.36 -2.10
CA TYR A 464 -8.35 9.98 -1.87
C TYR A 464 -8.48 9.24 -3.19
N ARG A 465 -8.10 7.96 -3.20
CA ARG A 465 -8.38 7.04 -4.30
C ARG A 465 -8.84 5.68 -3.78
N ASP A 466 -9.34 4.88 -4.71
CA ASP A 466 -9.92 3.56 -4.48
C ASP A 466 -11.32 3.61 -3.84
N CYS A 467 -12.31 3.77 -4.70
CA CYS A 467 -13.72 3.85 -4.30
C CYS A 467 -14.26 2.51 -3.78
N GLN A 468 -13.54 1.40 -3.96
CA GLN A 468 -13.89 0.09 -3.39
C GLN A 468 -13.96 0.13 -1.86
N GLY A 469 -13.12 0.97 -1.23
CA GLY A 469 -13.06 1.21 0.21
C GLY A 469 -14.03 2.27 0.73
N SER A 470 -15.02 2.70 -0.07
CA SER A 470 -16.08 3.59 0.38
C SER A 470 -17.20 2.83 1.08
N ALA A 471 -17.75 3.43 2.13
CA ALA A 471 -18.89 2.95 2.88
C ALA A 471 -19.70 4.13 3.45
N PHE A 472 -20.87 3.83 4.00
CA PHE A 472 -21.79 4.84 4.52
C PHE A 472 -22.32 4.47 5.90
N MET A 473 -22.43 5.45 6.79
CA MET A 473 -23.04 5.28 8.12
C MET A 473 -24.56 5.47 8.05
N PRO A 474 -25.33 4.97 9.05
CA PRO A 474 -26.79 5.11 9.06
C PRO A 474 -27.30 6.54 8.92
N HIS A 475 -26.56 7.55 9.41
CA HIS A 475 -26.94 8.97 9.27
C HIS A 475 -26.70 9.55 7.87
N ALA A 476 -26.15 8.78 6.91
CA ALA A 476 -26.07 9.15 5.50
C ALA A 476 -27.29 8.67 4.68
N THR A 477 -28.27 7.99 5.30
CA THR A 477 -29.37 7.32 4.59
C THR A 477 -30.16 8.30 3.71
N ASP A 478 -30.57 9.45 4.24
CA ASP A 478 -31.33 10.45 3.48
C ASP A 478 -30.51 11.03 2.31
N TRP A 479 -29.21 11.19 2.51
CA TRP A 479 -28.30 11.65 1.46
C TRP A 479 -28.17 10.61 0.33
N LEU A 480 -28.08 9.33 0.68
CA LEU A 480 -28.10 8.22 -0.28
C LEU A 480 -29.45 8.08 -1.00
N ASP A 481 -30.57 8.34 -0.32
CA ASP A 481 -31.90 8.27 -0.90
C ASP A 481 -32.09 9.30 -2.03
N SER A 482 -31.40 10.44 -1.96
CA SER A 482 -31.40 11.46 -3.03
C SER A 482 -30.91 10.94 -4.40
N ILE A 483 -30.17 9.83 -4.41
CA ILE A 483 -29.72 9.12 -5.62
C ILE A 483 -30.32 7.71 -5.74
N GLY A 484 -31.30 7.36 -4.90
CA GLY A 484 -31.98 6.06 -4.90
C GLY A 484 -31.15 4.91 -4.34
N GLU A 485 -30.15 5.18 -3.49
CA GLU A 485 -29.18 4.19 -2.98
C GLU A 485 -29.27 4.02 -1.45
N ALA A 486 -30.41 4.34 -0.82
CA ALA A 486 -30.61 4.21 0.62
C ALA A 486 -30.43 2.77 1.16
N GLN A 487 -30.52 1.76 0.29
CA GLN A 487 -30.30 0.34 0.60
C GLN A 487 -28.94 -0.18 0.08
N ALA A 488 -27.96 0.72 -0.07
CA ALA A 488 -26.63 0.38 -0.55
C ALA A 488 -26.00 -0.77 0.26
N GLU A 489 -25.31 -1.69 -0.43
CA GLU A 489 -24.71 -2.88 0.20
C GLU A 489 -23.45 -2.57 1.02
N ASN A 490 -22.97 -1.33 0.95
CA ASN A 490 -21.81 -0.84 1.69
C ASN A 490 -22.19 0.13 2.82
N ILE A 491 -23.39 -0.02 3.41
CA ILE A 491 -23.75 0.61 4.67
C ILE A 491 -23.07 -0.14 5.83
N PHE A 492 -22.39 0.60 6.71
CA PHE A 492 -21.65 0.07 7.84
C PHE A 492 -22.46 0.16 9.13
N THR A 493 -22.22 -0.82 10.02
CA THR A 493 -22.59 -0.71 11.43
C THR A 493 -21.56 0.13 12.21
N HIS A 494 -21.91 0.59 13.41
CA HIS A 494 -20.96 1.25 14.30
C HIS A 494 -19.75 0.35 14.62
N GLU A 495 -19.96 -0.95 14.84
CA GLU A 495 -18.85 -1.88 15.12
C GLU A 495 -17.88 -2.00 13.93
N GLN A 496 -18.40 -2.05 12.71
CA GLN A 496 -17.58 -2.08 11.50
C GLN A 496 -16.77 -0.78 11.33
N LEU A 497 -17.40 0.38 11.60
CA LEU A 497 -16.69 1.66 11.60
C LEU A 497 -15.54 1.67 12.59
N LEU A 498 -15.80 1.34 13.86
CA LEU A 498 -14.81 1.42 14.94
C LEU A 498 -13.66 0.42 14.76
N ARG A 499 -13.92 -0.72 14.10
CA ARG A 499 -12.89 -1.71 13.76
C ARG A 499 -12.02 -1.26 12.58
N TYR A 500 -12.62 -0.80 11.48
CA TYR A 500 -11.89 -0.59 10.24
C TYR A 500 -11.29 0.81 10.12
N PHE A 501 -12.05 1.85 10.44
CA PHE A 501 -11.67 3.22 10.12
C PHE A 501 -10.44 3.69 10.91
N PRO A 502 -10.36 3.52 12.25
CA PRO A 502 -9.15 3.85 13.02
C PRO A 502 -7.93 3.01 12.61
N TYR A 503 -8.12 1.73 12.29
CA TYR A 503 -7.02 0.88 11.82
C TYR A 503 -6.40 1.45 10.54
N TYR A 504 -7.20 1.73 9.51
CA TYR A 504 -6.66 2.22 8.24
C TYR A 504 -6.08 3.63 8.34
N LEU A 505 -6.77 4.54 9.04
CA LEU A 505 -6.41 5.95 9.09
C LEU A 505 -5.31 6.28 10.11
N LEU A 506 -5.21 5.53 11.21
CA LEU A 506 -4.21 5.78 12.25
C LEU A 506 -3.11 4.73 12.22
N VAL A 507 -3.44 3.46 12.42
CA VAL A 507 -2.43 2.38 12.54
C VAL A 507 -1.69 2.16 11.22
N ASN A 508 -2.44 2.04 10.13
CA ASN A 508 -1.90 1.79 8.79
C ASN A 508 -1.76 3.08 7.96
N SER A 509 -1.68 4.26 8.61
CA SER A 509 -1.35 5.54 7.97
C SER A 509 -0.58 6.49 8.86
N THR A 510 -1.25 7.10 9.83
CA THR A 510 -0.66 8.17 10.65
C THR A 510 0.53 7.69 11.48
N PHE A 511 0.48 6.48 12.02
CA PHE A 511 1.58 5.94 12.80
C PHE A 511 2.83 5.66 11.95
N ALA A 512 2.66 5.30 10.68
CA ALA A 512 3.80 5.18 9.76
C ALA A 512 4.50 6.53 9.51
N VAL A 513 3.76 7.64 9.49
CA VAL A 513 4.35 9.00 9.44
C VAL A 513 5.17 9.26 10.70
N THR A 514 4.56 9.10 11.87
CA THR A 514 5.23 9.40 13.15
C THR A 514 6.43 8.48 13.38
N ALA A 515 6.32 7.20 13.01
CA ALA A 515 7.40 6.22 13.11
C ALA A 515 8.55 6.49 12.14
N ALA A 516 8.28 6.90 10.90
CA ALA A 516 9.33 7.25 9.94
C ALA A 516 10.16 8.46 10.43
N LEU A 517 9.50 9.46 11.02
CA LEU A 517 10.17 10.62 11.61
C LEU A 517 10.91 10.25 12.91
N GLY A 518 10.30 9.39 13.74
CA GLY A 518 10.89 8.88 14.98
C GLY A 518 12.13 8.02 14.75
N ALA A 519 12.08 7.10 13.79
CA ALA A 519 13.18 6.23 13.43
C ALA A 519 14.40 6.97 12.85
N ALA A 520 14.19 8.20 12.36
CA ALA A 520 15.22 9.11 11.89
C ALA A 520 15.70 10.11 12.97
N GLY A 521 15.13 10.06 14.18
CA GLY A 521 15.54 10.89 15.31
C GLY A 521 15.12 12.36 15.21
N LEU A 522 14.08 12.68 14.43
CA LEU A 522 13.60 14.07 14.29
C LEU A 522 12.79 14.52 15.51
N ASP A 523 12.08 13.59 16.15
CA ASP A 523 11.47 13.69 17.49
C ASP A 523 11.07 12.26 17.94
N SER A 524 10.61 12.05 19.17
CA SER A 524 10.05 10.76 19.59
C SER A 524 8.67 10.52 18.97
N GLU A 525 8.33 9.25 18.70
CA GLU A 525 6.98 8.86 18.27
C GLU A 525 5.91 9.35 19.25
N SER A 526 6.15 9.27 20.56
CA SER A 526 5.20 9.74 21.58
C SER A 526 4.90 11.23 21.47
N ASN A 527 5.91 12.08 21.26
CA ASN A 527 5.71 13.52 21.07
C ASN A 527 4.94 13.83 19.78
N LEU A 528 5.25 13.12 18.69
CA LEU A 528 4.57 13.29 17.41
C LEU A 528 3.11 12.82 17.49
N MET A 529 2.85 11.69 18.16
CA MET A 529 1.50 11.19 18.42
C MET A 529 0.71 12.10 19.36
N ALA A 530 1.36 12.78 20.32
CA ALA A 530 0.70 13.78 21.16
C ALA A 530 0.16 14.96 20.33
N ARG A 531 0.88 15.38 19.28
CA ARG A 531 0.38 16.40 18.32
C ARG A 531 -0.82 15.91 17.53
N VAL A 532 -0.76 14.69 17.02
CA VAL A 532 -1.91 14.04 16.34
C VAL A 532 -3.12 14.01 17.29
N ARG A 533 -2.92 13.56 18.53
CA ARG A 533 -3.96 13.51 19.56
C ARG A 533 -4.60 14.88 19.79
N ALA A 534 -3.79 15.93 19.93
CA ALA A 534 -4.29 17.29 20.13
C ALA A 534 -5.15 17.75 18.93
N SER A 535 -4.68 17.53 17.71
CA SER A 535 -5.45 17.87 16.50
C SER A 535 -6.78 17.10 16.42
N LEU A 536 -6.77 15.79 16.72
CA LEU A 536 -8.00 14.98 16.72
C LEU A 536 -8.99 15.40 17.81
N ALA A 537 -8.51 15.84 18.98
CA ALA A 537 -9.36 16.39 20.02
C ALA A 537 -10.06 17.69 19.57
N GLU A 538 -9.35 18.58 18.85
CA GLU A 538 -9.96 19.77 18.25
C GLU A 538 -11.01 19.43 17.19
N VAL A 539 -10.73 18.42 16.35
CA VAL A 539 -11.72 17.94 15.35
C VAL A 539 -12.95 17.37 16.05
N ARG A 540 -12.78 16.60 17.13
CA ARG A 540 -13.89 16.04 17.92
C ARG A 540 -14.85 17.11 18.43
N ASP A 541 -14.33 18.28 18.76
CA ASP A 541 -15.15 19.38 19.27
C ASP A 541 -15.88 20.16 18.16
N GLN A 542 -15.54 19.93 16.89
CA GLN A 542 -16.11 20.59 15.71
C GLN A 542 -17.10 19.73 14.92
N VAL A 543 -17.18 18.42 15.19
CA VAL A 543 -18.05 17.48 14.46
C VAL A 543 -19.32 17.12 15.21
N THR A 544 -20.31 16.65 14.47
CA THR A 544 -21.66 16.30 14.93
C THR A 544 -21.66 14.95 15.66
N HIS A 545 -21.20 13.88 15.00
CA HIS A 545 -21.12 12.55 15.60
C HIS A 545 -19.71 12.28 16.15
N LYS A 546 -19.57 12.29 17.48
CA LYS A 546 -18.27 12.11 18.15
C LYS A 546 -17.84 10.64 18.32
N THR A 547 -18.67 9.69 17.91
CA THR A 547 -18.51 8.25 18.18
C THR A 547 -17.13 7.71 17.80
N CYS A 548 -16.67 7.98 16.57
CA CYS A 548 -15.37 7.49 16.11
C CYS A 548 -14.21 8.15 16.86
N LEU A 549 -14.25 9.47 17.04
CA LEU A 549 -13.18 10.21 17.71
C LEU A 549 -13.10 9.92 19.22
N ASN A 550 -14.22 9.66 19.89
CA ASN A 550 -14.23 9.19 21.27
C ASN A 550 -13.53 7.84 21.38
N TYR A 551 -13.87 6.89 20.50
CA TYR A 551 -13.20 5.60 20.47
C TYR A 551 -11.69 5.73 20.23
N VAL A 552 -11.29 6.56 19.27
CA VAL A 552 -9.87 6.84 18.98
C VAL A 552 -9.15 7.45 20.17
N LEU A 553 -9.74 8.41 20.88
CA LEU A 553 -9.02 9.16 21.92
C LEU A 553 -9.10 8.52 23.31
N GLU A 554 -10.10 7.67 23.57
CA GLU A 554 -10.46 7.26 24.94
C GLU A 554 -10.43 5.74 25.13
N SER A 555 -10.66 4.94 24.07
CA SER A 555 -10.64 3.48 24.20
C SER A 555 -9.23 2.99 24.56
N PRO A 556 -9.06 2.10 25.55
CA PRO A 556 -7.74 1.54 25.89
C PRO A 556 -7.19 0.64 24.78
N TYR A 557 -8.07 0.01 24.02
CA TYR A 557 -7.71 -0.92 22.95
C TYR A 557 -8.47 -0.61 21.66
N TRP A 558 -7.79 -0.83 20.55
CA TRP A 558 -8.38 -0.85 19.21
C TRP A 558 -8.37 -2.25 18.65
N ASN A 559 -9.44 -2.62 17.96
CA ASN A 559 -9.47 -3.87 17.24
C ASN A 559 -8.84 -3.64 15.86
N VAL A 560 -7.63 -4.15 15.64
CA VAL A 560 -6.84 -3.89 14.43
C VAL A 560 -6.64 -5.16 13.62
N LYS A 561 -6.45 -5.02 12.31
CA LYS A 561 -6.28 -6.15 11.41
C LYS A 561 -4.85 -6.72 11.52
N GLY A 562 -4.76 -8.03 11.71
CA GLY A 562 -3.57 -8.84 11.54
C GLY A 562 -3.43 -9.33 10.10
N ASN A 563 -2.22 -9.23 9.55
CA ASN A 563 -1.89 -9.78 8.23
C ASN A 563 -1.03 -11.04 8.35
N PHE A 564 -0.27 -11.22 9.44
CA PHE A 564 0.60 -12.38 9.63
C PHE A 564 -0.23 -13.66 9.70
N PHE A 565 -1.15 -13.74 10.67
CA PHE A 565 -1.99 -14.93 10.84
C PHE A 565 -3.09 -15.04 9.77
N CYS A 566 -3.54 -13.91 9.19
CA CYS A 566 -4.42 -13.94 8.03
C CYS A 566 -3.75 -14.65 6.84
N TYR A 567 -2.50 -14.29 6.53
CA TYR A 567 -1.77 -14.88 5.41
C TYR A 567 -1.35 -16.33 5.69
N LEU A 568 -0.99 -16.65 6.94
CA LEU A 568 -0.66 -18.01 7.37
C LEU A 568 -1.81 -19.00 7.14
N ASN A 569 -3.06 -18.56 7.29
CA ASN A 569 -4.25 -19.39 7.06
C ASN A 569 -4.75 -19.39 5.61
N ASP A 570 -3.98 -18.82 4.66
CA ASP A 570 -4.34 -18.64 3.24
C ASP A 570 -5.72 -17.98 3.01
N HIS A 571 -6.15 -17.15 3.96
CA HIS A 571 -7.42 -16.45 3.84
C HIS A 571 -7.34 -15.38 2.75
N ASN A 572 -8.25 -15.45 1.77
CA ASN A 572 -8.46 -14.38 0.80
C ASN A 572 -9.41 -13.34 1.41
N GLU A 573 -8.87 -12.17 1.77
CA GLU A 573 -9.61 -11.08 2.43
C GLU A 573 -10.91 -10.70 1.72
N ASN A 574 -10.95 -10.75 0.38
CA ASN A 574 -12.12 -10.37 -0.40
C ASN A 574 -13.28 -11.38 -0.27
N THR A 575 -13.03 -12.57 0.27
CA THR A 575 -14.00 -13.68 0.33
C THR A 575 -14.16 -14.29 1.73
N ILE A 576 -13.58 -13.69 2.78
CA ILE A 576 -13.76 -14.17 4.16
C ILE A 576 -15.22 -13.97 4.58
N VAL A 577 -15.82 -15.00 5.19
CA VAL A 577 -17.22 -14.97 5.67
C VAL A 577 -17.38 -14.09 6.91
N ASP A 578 -16.51 -14.26 7.91
CA ASP A 578 -16.43 -13.40 9.10
C ASP A 578 -15.07 -12.69 9.16
N PRO A 579 -15.00 -11.40 8.80
CA PRO A 579 -13.76 -10.63 8.83
C PRO A 579 -13.21 -10.43 10.24
N SER A 580 -13.96 -10.66 11.32
CA SER A 580 -13.51 -10.40 12.69
C SER A 580 -12.36 -11.32 13.14
N VAL A 581 -12.26 -12.51 12.53
CA VAL A 581 -11.27 -13.55 12.91
C VAL A 581 -9.81 -13.16 12.65
N ILE A 582 -9.58 -12.12 11.84
CA ILE A 582 -8.24 -11.60 11.54
C ILE A 582 -7.91 -10.34 12.34
N TYR A 583 -8.72 -9.97 13.34
CA TYR A 583 -8.48 -8.80 14.17
C TYR A 583 -8.05 -9.16 15.59
N PHE A 584 -7.22 -8.33 16.18
CA PHE A 584 -6.73 -8.48 17.56
C PHE A 584 -6.72 -7.12 18.28
N ASP A 585 -6.63 -7.16 19.61
CA ASP A 585 -6.59 -5.96 20.43
C ASP A 585 -5.21 -5.31 20.41
N PHE A 586 -5.18 -4.03 20.07
CA PHE A 586 -4.00 -3.20 19.97
C PHE A 586 -4.09 -2.07 21.00
N ALA A 587 -3.09 -1.96 21.86
CA ALA A 587 -3.05 -0.91 22.88
C ALA A 587 -3.06 0.47 22.21
N ASN A 588 -3.97 1.34 22.62
CA ASN A 588 -4.14 2.66 22.01
C ASN A 588 -3.03 3.63 22.47
N PRO A 589 -2.10 4.06 21.59
CA PRO A 589 -1.03 4.99 21.97
C PRO A 589 -1.50 6.45 22.06
N LEU A 590 -2.76 6.74 21.68
CA LEU A 590 -3.36 8.08 21.79
C LEU A 590 -4.18 8.27 23.07
N GLN A 591 -4.31 7.24 23.90
CA GLN A 591 -4.97 7.38 25.20
C GLN A 591 -4.23 8.44 26.04
N ALA A 592 -4.98 9.27 26.76
CA ALA A 592 -4.38 10.20 27.71
C ALA A 592 -3.62 9.38 28.78
N GLN A 593 -2.29 9.44 28.75
CA GLN A 593 -1.49 8.94 29.85
C GLN A 593 -1.57 10.00 30.97
N GLU A 594 -1.94 9.59 32.18
CA GLU A 594 -1.78 10.46 33.35
C GLU A 594 -0.29 10.86 33.43
N VAL A 595 -0.03 12.17 33.40
CA VAL A 595 1.33 12.75 33.48
C VAL A 595 1.85 12.67 34.90
#